data_AF-D8GTA8-F1
#
_entry.id   AF-D8GTA8-F1
#
_cell.length_a   1.000
_cell.length_b   1.000
_cell.length_c   1.000
_cell.angle_alpha   90.00
_cell.angle_beta   90.00
_cell.angle_gamma   90.00
#
_symmetry.space_group_name_H-M   'P 1'
#
loop_
_entity.id
_entity.type
_entity.pdbx_description
1 polymer ?
#
loop_
_entity_poly.entity_id
_entity_poly.type
_entity_poly.pdbx_seq_one_letter_code
_entity_poly.pdbx_strand_id
1 'polypeptide(L)' 'MKITPIRLRRLNAGIETGEAINKLDISKSTFYKIEQGHLKPSRDLILKMSRLYDCSTDEIFKALKI' A
#
# COMPACT_ATOMS: atom_id res chain seq x y z
N MET A 1 -8.64 5.78 14.13
CA MET A 1 -8.17 5.92 12.73
C MET A 1 -9.07 5.09 11.84
N LYS A 2 -9.61 5.66 10.75
CA LYS A 2 -10.43 4.92 9.79
C LYS A 2 -9.53 3.99 8.97
N ILE A 3 -9.91 2.72 8.83
CA ILE A 3 -9.20 1.79 7.94
C ILE A 3 -9.44 2.25 6.50
N THR A 4 -8.37 2.57 5.77
CA THR A 4 -8.45 2.92 4.35
C THR A 4 -8.49 1.65 3.49
N PRO A 5 -9.02 1.71 2.26
CA PRO A 5 -9.05 0.55 1.37
C PRO A 5 -7.66 -0.03 1.11
N ILE A 6 -6.64 0.82 0.95
CA ILE A 6 -5.26 0.36 0.71
C ILE A 6 -4.66 -0.33 1.93
N ARG A 7 -4.95 0.15 3.15
CA ARG A 7 -4.55 -0.52 4.39
C ARG A 7 -5.26 -1.87 4.54
N LEU A 8 -6.55 -1.92 4.22
CA LEU A 8 -7.31 -3.16 4.27
C LEU A 8 -6.72 -4.23 3.34
N ARG A 9 -6.23 -3.85 2.16
CA ARG A 9 -5.54 -4.76 1.24
C ARG A 9 -4.33 -5.43 1.87
N ARG A 10 -3.43 -4.63 2.47
CA ARG A 10 -2.26 -5.17 3.17
C ARG A 10 -2.66 -6.12 4.30
N LEU A 11 -3.67 -5.76 5.09
CA LEU A 11 -4.16 -6.60 6.20
C LEU A 11 -4.76 -7.91 5.70
N ASN A 12 -5.51 -7.90 4.59
CA ASN A 12 -6.06 -9.10 3.96
C ASN A 12 -4.95 -10.00 3.38
N ALA A 13 -3.82 -9.43 2.98
CA ALA A 13 -2.63 -10.19 2.58
C ALA A 13 -1.83 -10.74 3.78
N GLY A 14 -2.24 -10.45 5.02
CA GLY A 14 -1.55 -10.90 6.24
C GLY A 14 -0.20 -10.23 6.49
N ILE A 15 0.04 -9.06 5.89
CA ILE A 15 1.36 -8.42 5.90
C ILE A 15 1.43 -7.36 6.98
N GLU A 16 2.44 -7.47 7.84
CA GLU A 16 2.65 -6.51 8.91
C GLU A 16 3.24 -5.19 8.41
N THR A 17 3.05 -4.12 9.19
CA THR A 17 3.48 -2.77 8.79
C THR A 17 5.00 -2.70 8.56
N GLY A 18 5.80 -3.27 9.47
CA GLY A 18 7.26 -3.29 9.35
C GLY A 18 7.73 -4.09 8.13
N GLU A 19 7.07 -5.23 7.87
CA GLU A 19 7.35 -6.05 6.70
C GLU A 19 7.05 -5.29 5.40
N ALA A 20 5.91 -4.61 5.32
CA ALA A 20 5.56 -3.82 4.15
C ALA A 20 6.56 -2.67 3.90
N ILE A 21 6.96 -1.95 4.95
CA ILE A 21 7.96 -0.88 4.86
C ILE A 21 9.28 -1.42 4.30
N ASN A 22 9.76 -2.54 4.82
CA ASN A 22 11.02 -3.16 4.40
C ASN A 22 10.93 -3.70 2.96
N LYS A 23 9.87 -4.44 2.62
CA LYS A 23 9.71 -5.06 1.29
C LYS A 23 9.42 -4.04 0.18
N LEU A 24 8.75 -2.94 0.50
CA LEU A 24 8.51 -1.85 -0.44
C LEU A 24 9.71 -0.92 -0.58
N ASP A 25 10.68 -1.00 0.34
CA ASP A 25 11.88 -0.17 0.39
C ASP A 25 11.54 1.33 0.41
N ILE A 26 10.72 1.72 1.39
CA ILE A 26 10.27 3.11 1.59
C ILE A 26 10.38 3.53 3.04
N SER A 27 10.39 4.83 3.31
CA SER A 27 10.36 5.33 4.67
C SER A 27 9.02 5.03 5.36
N LYS A 28 9.05 4.89 6.69
CA LYS A 28 7.85 4.77 7.54
C LYS A 28 6.87 5.94 7.35
N SER A 29 7.39 7.16 7.15
CA SER A 29 6.58 8.36 6.87
C SER A 29 5.86 8.25 5.52
N THR A 30 6.56 7.82 4.47
CA THR A 30 5.96 7.57 3.14
C THR A 30 4.85 6.53 3.24
N PHE A 31 5.12 5.41 3.91
CA PHE A 31 4.16 4.33 4.09
C PHE A 31 2.86 4.81 4.75
N TYR A 32 2.95 5.51 5.88
CA TYR A 32 1.74 6.00 6.56
C TYR A 32 0.97 7.02 5.74
N LYS A 33 1.65 7.91 5.00
CA LYS A 33 0.95 8.84 4.11
C LYS A 33 0.19 8.11 3.02
N ILE A 34 0.73 7.01 2.47
CA ILE A 34 0.01 6.15 1.52
C ILE A 34 -1.19 5.51 2.19
N GLU A 35 -1.00 4.87 3.35
CA GLU A 35 -2.10 4.20 4.07
C GLU A 35 -3.18 5.18 4.54
N GLN A 36 -2.86 6.45 4.74
CA GLN A 36 -3.83 7.47 5.13
C GLN A 36 -4.48 8.16 3.91
N GLY A 37 -4.00 7.88 2.69
CA GLY A 37 -4.47 8.49 1.45
C GLY A 37 -3.93 9.92 1.21
N HIS A 38 -2.89 10.34 1.93
CA HIS A 38 -2.24 11.64 1.79
C HIS A 38 -1.13 11.66 0.73
N LEU A 39 -0.65 10.51 0.28
CA LEU A 39 0.37 10.39 -0.76
C LEU A 39 -0.05 9.38 -1.82
N LYS A 40 0.04 9.80 -3.08
CA LYS A 40 -0.11 8.91 -4.24
C LYS A 40 1.25 8.29 -4.57
N PRO A 41 1.41 6.96 -4.46
CA PRO A 41 2.65 6.28 -4.81
C PRO A 41 2.94 6.36 -6.32
N SER A 42 4.21 6.20 -6.70
CA SER A 42 4.61 6.11 -8.11
C SER A 42 4.14 4.81 -8.75
N ARG A 43 4.15 4.74 -10.08
CA ARG A 43 3.80 3.53 -10.84
C ARG A 43 4.62 2.30 -10.39
N ASP A 44 5.92 2.49 -10.20
CA ASP A 44 6.81 1.40 -9.78
C ASP A 44 6.49 0.92 -8.36
N LEU A 45 6.15 1.85 -7.46
CA LEU A 45 5.74 1.50 -6.10
C LEU A 45 4.38 0.80 -6.10
N ILE A 46 3.43 1.21 -6.96
CA ILE A 46 2.15 0.50 -7.15
C ILE A 46 2.38 -0.94 -7.62
N LEU A 47 3.31 -1.16 -8.56
CA LEU A 47 3.66 -2.49 -9.03
C LEU A 47 4.31 -3.34 -7.92
N LYS A 48 5.17 -2.75 -7.07
CA LYS A 48 5.72 -3.44 -5.89
C LYS A 48 4.61 -3.79 -4.89
N MET A 49 3.68 -2.87 -4.64
CA MET A 49 2.55 -3.08 -3.74
C MET A 49 1.62 -4.18 -4.25
N SER A 50 1.32 -4.23 -5.54
CA SER A 50 0.45 -5.25 -6.12
C SER A 50 1.05 -6.65 -5.94
N ARG A 51 2.36 -6.78 -6.21
CA ARG A 51 3.10 -8.04 -6.00
C ARG A 51 3.16 -8.43 -4.52
N LEU A 52 3.39 -7.44 -3.65
CA LEU A 52 3.50 -7.70 -2.21
C LEU A 52 2.15 -8.11 -1.62
N TYR A 53 1.07 -7.41 -1.98
CA TYR A 53 -0.27 -7.62 -1.42
C TYR A 53 -1.06 -8.70 -2.18
N ASP A 54 -0.40 -9.44 -3.07
CA ASP A 54 -0.97 -10.50 -3.91
C ASP A 54 -2.29 -10.08 -4.60
N CYS A 55 -2.26 -8.94 -5.28
CA CYS A 55 -3.42 -8.38 -5.99
C CYS A 55 -3.01 -7.68 -7.28
N SER A 56 -3.99 -7.30 -8.11
CA SER A 56 -3.69 -6.59 -9.36
C SER A 56 -3.34 -5.13 -9.11
N THR A 57 -2.63 -4.50 -10.06
CA THR A 57 -2.39 -3.04 -10.00
C THR A 57 -3.69 -2.26 -10.02
N ASP A 58 -4.72 -2.73 -10.71
CA ASP A 58 -6.03 -2.08 -10.79
C ASP A 58 -6.73 -2.05 -9.43
N GLU A 59 -6.57 -3.11 -8.65
CA GLU A 59 -7.07 -3.15 -7.27
C GLU A 59 -6.37 -2.15 -6.37
N ILE A 60 -5.06 -1.92 -6.59
CA ILE A 60 -4.30 -0.87 -5.90
C ILE A 60 -4.77 0.53 -6.33
N PHE A 61 -4.95 0.79 -7.63
CA PHE A 61 -5.48 2.06 -8.14
C PHE A 61 -6.85 2.37 -7.53
N LYS A 62 -7.77 1.40 -7.57
CA LYS A 62 -9.10 1.52 -6.97
C LYS A 62 -9.04 1.80 -5.47
N ALA A 63 -8.12 1.16 -4.75
CA ALA A 63 -7.96 1.36 -3.31
C ALA A 63 -7.38 2.75 -2.96
N LEU A 64 -6.57 3.31 -3.85
CA LEU A 64 -5.98 4.65 -3.73
C LEU A 64 -6.87 5.78 -4.29
N LYS A 65 -7.99 5.44 -4.94
CA LYS A 65 -8.94 6.37 -5.58
C LYS A 65 -8.27 7.26 -6.64
N ILE A 66 -7.48 6.64 -7.51
CA ILE A 66 -6.75 7.27 -8.61
C ILE A 66 -6.96 6.53 -9.91
#